data_AF-A0A7C3WAN2-F1
#
_entry.id   AF-A0A7C3WAN2-F1
#
_cell.length_a   1.000
_cell.length_b   1.000
_cell.length_c   1.000
_cell.angle_alpha   90.00
_cell.angle_beta   90.00
_cell.angle_gamma   90.00
#
_symmetry.space_group_name_H-M   'P 1'
#
loop_
_entity.id
_entity.type
_entity.pdbx_description
1 polymer ?
#
loop_
_entity_poly.entity_id
_entity_poly.type
_entity_poly.pdbx_seq_one_letter_code
_entity_poly.pdbx_strand_id
1 'polypeptide(L)'
;LLSEGLTILGLSRFLYSPYFPSHPPNDSYLSKSVDWVGGACMMVRRAAIQEVGLLDQGYFMYGEEMDWCYRMKLAGWLVYYLPEATVIHFGGGSTTHSKHLKRYYLCQSKVRFFRKFYSGLHSLCLQGIITLSGLLRAIYWFLPSLCGAASVQARNELMVSLCLISGQYDRSSKQDV
;
A
#
# COMPACT_ATOMS: atom_id res chain seq x y z
N LEU A 1 -5.78 -5.60 11.36
CA LEU A 1 -6.15 -4.23 11.78
C LEU A 1 -5.09 -3.60 12.68
N LEU A 2 -4.69 -4.24 13.79
CA LEU A 2 -3.71 -3.69 14.73
C LEU A 2 -2.35 -3.36 14.07
N SER A 3 -1.74 -4.32 13.36
CA SER A 3 -0.45 -4.13 12.66
C SER A 3 -0.49 -2.97 11.67
N GLU A 4 -1.56 -2.89 10.88
CA GLU A 4 -1.80 -1.79 9.93
C GLU A 4 -2.00 -0.45 10.63
N GLY A 5 -2.76 -0.41 11.72
CA GLY A 5 -2.92 0.80 12.54
C GLY A 5 -1.59 1.31 13.07
N LEU A 6 -0.76 0.42 13.63
CA LEU A 6 0.60 0.76 14.10
C LEU A 6 1.51 1.23 12.96
N THR A 7 1.31 0.70 11.75
CA THR A 7 2.06 1.11 10.56
C THR A 7 1.68 2.52 10.13
N ILE A 8 0.37 2.81 10.05
CA ILE A 8 -0.15 4.13 9.67
C ILE A 8 0.26 5.20 10.67
N LEU A 9 0.27 4.88 11.96
CA LEU A 9 0.69 5.78 13.03
C LEU A 9 2.22 5.90 13.16
N GLY A 10 3.00 5.12 12.42
CA GLY A 10 4.46 5.10 12.49
C GLY A 10 5.04 4.39 13.73
N LEU A 11 4.19 3.90 14.64
CA LEU A 11 4.59 3.20 15.87
C LEU A 11 5.24 1.84 15.59
N SER A 12 4.90 1.21 14.46
CA SER A 12 5.50 -0.06 14.04
C SER A 12 7.02 -0.03 13.92
N ARG A 13 7.61 1.13 13.58
CA ARG A 13 9.08 1.29 13.47
C ARG A 13 9.77 1.27 14.81
N PHE A 14 9.06 1.69 15.86
CA PHE A 14 9.55 1.67 17.23
C PHE A 14 9.31 0.31 17.88
N LEU A 15 8.14 -0.31 17.62
CA LEU A 15 7.73 -1.56 18.26
C LEU A 15 8.32 -2.83 17.64
N TYR A 16 8.53 -2.85 16.32
CA TYR A 16 8.98 -4.06 15.61
C TYR A 16 10.41 -3.92 15.10
N SER A 17 10.66 -2.94 14.23
CA SER A 17 11.98 -2.72 13.63
C SER A 17 12.01 -1.37 12.90
N PRO A 18 13.14 -0.63 12.90
CA PRO A 18 13.26 0.63 12.15
C PRO A 18 12.92 0.52 10.66
N TYR A 19 13.08 -0.67 10.08
CA TYR A 19 12.83 -0.92 8.65
C TYR A 19 11.36 -1.25 8.34
N PHE A 20 10.55 -1.60 9.35
CA PHE A 20 9.16 -2.03 9.17
C PHE A 20 8.32 -1.00 8.37
N PRO A 21 7.42 -1.44 7.46
CA PRO A 21 7.06 -2.82 7.10
C PRO A 21 8.02 -3.48 6.12
N SER A 22 9.08 -2.80 5.70
CA SER A 22 10.13 -3.42 4.90
C SER A 22 11.02 -4.26 5.81
N HIS A 23 11.33 -5.48 5.39
CA HIS A 23 12.41 -6.21 6.02
C HIS A 23 13.72 -5.72 5.38
N PRO A 24 14.76 -5.40 6.18
CA PRO A 24 16.06 -5.08 5.59
C PRO A 24 16.50 -6.26 4.71
N PRO A 25 17.34 -6.03 3.68
CA PRO A 25 17.84 -7.10 2.83
C PRO A 25 18.65 -8.17 3.59
N ASN A 26 18.83 -8.03 4.90
CA ASN A 26 19.63 -8.91 5.72
C ASN A 26 19.08 -10.33 5.73
N ASP A 27 19.79 -11.16 4.98
CA ASP A 27 20.19 -12.54 5.31
C ASP A 27 19.17 -13.67 5.15
N SER A 28 17.96 -13.44 4.61
CA SER A 28 17.15 -14.57 4.14
C SER A 28 17.56 -14.99 2.72
N TYR A 29 18.75 -15.57 2.59
CA TYR A 29 19.18 -16.36 1.41
C TYR A 29 18.42 -17.69 1.30
N LEU A 30 17.52 -17.97 2.24
CA LEU A 30 16.73 -19.18 2.26
C LEU A 30 15.37 -18.92 1.62
N SER A 31 15.07 -19.76 0.64
CA SER A 31 13.72 -19.92 0.13
C SER A 31 12.73 -20.16 1.27
N LYS A 32 11.65 -19.38 1.32
CA LYS A 32 10.64 -19.52 2.37
C LYS A 32 9.24 -19.15 1.89
N SER A 33 8.26 -19.77 2.53
CA SER A 33 6.86 -19.39 2.40
C SER A 33 6.65 -17.97 2.95
N VAL A 34 5.91 -17.15 2.22
CA VAL A 34 5.58 -15.77 2.58
C VAL A 34 4.10 -15.49 2.33
N ASP A 35 3.62 -14.34 2.77
CA ASP A 35 2.23 -13.93 2.52
C ASP A 35 2.03 -13.41 1.09
N TRP A 36 3.02 -12.71 0.55
CA TRP A 36 2.99 -12.15 -0.80
C TRP A 36 4.42 -11.84 -1.28
N VAL A 37 4.58 -11.67 -2.59
CA VAL A 37 5.81 -11.21 -3.24
C VAL A 37 5.50 -10.04 -4.17
N GLY A 38 6.49 -9.18 -4.40
CA GLY A 38 6.32 -8.02 -5.28
C GLY A 38 6.11 -8.42 -6.74
N GLY A 39 5.23 -7.71 -7.45
CA GLY A 39 4.90 -7.98 -8.85
C GLY A 39 6.02 -7.74 -9.87
N ALA A 40 7.15 -7.15 -9.45
CA ALA A 40 8.27 -6.85 -10.33
C ALA A 40 8.96 -8.11 -10.89
N CYS A 41 8.93 -9.21 -10.15
CA CYS A 41 9.45 -10.50 -10.58
C CYS A 41 8.65 -11.61 -9.92
N MET A 42 7.69 -12.17 -10.66
CA MET A 42 6.81 -13.20 -10.15
C MET A 42 6.59 -14.25 -11.23
N MET A 43 6.64 -15.52 -10.82
CA MET A 43 6.25 -16.65 -11.66
C MET A 43 5.06 -17.34 -11.01
N VAL A 44 4.03 -17.61 -11.80
CA VAL A 44 2.76 -18.19 -11.32
C VAL A 44 2.40 -19.39 -12.18
N ARG A 45 1.97 -20.48 -11.54
CA ARG A 45 1.49 -21.68 -12.24
C ARG A 45 0.20 -21.35 -12.99
N ARG A 46 0.10 -21.78 -14.25
CA ARG A 46 -1.13 -21.62 -15.05
C ARG A 46 -2.38 -22.15 -14.35
N ALA A 47 -2.29 -23.29 -13.67
CA ALA A 47 -3.39 -23.88 -12.92
C ALA A 47 -3.89 -22.95 -11.79
N ALA A 48 -2.98 -22.29 -11.06
CA ALA A 48 -3.36 -21.31 -10.04
C ALA A 48 -4.10 -20.12 -10.67
N ILE A 49 -3.65 -19.62 -11.84
CA ILE A 49 -4.33 -18.53 -12.56
C ILE A 49 -5.74 -18.95 -12.99
N GLN A 50 -5.90 -20.18 -13.49
CA GLN A 50 -7.20 -20.70 -13.91
C GLN A 50 -8.17 -20.85 -12.73
N GLU A 51 -7.66 -21.16 -11.54
CA GLU A 51 -8.46 -21.32 -10.34
C GLU A 51 -8.82 -19.98 -9.67
N VAL A 52 -7.84 -19.10 -9.45
CA VAL A 52 -8.09 -17.86 -8.70
C VAL A 52 -8.41 -16.65 -9.58
N GLY A 53 -8.21 -16.77 -10.90
CA GLY A 53 -8.34 -15.68 -11.87
C GLY A 53 -7.10 -14.78 -11.95
N LEU A 54 -7.19 -13.73 -12.76
CA LEU A 54 -6.11 -12.75 -12.98
C LEU A 54 -6.00 -11.75 -11.81
N LEU A 55 -5.10 -10.76 -11.95
CA LEU A 55 -5.05 -9.58 -11.08
C LEU A 55 -6.39 -8.83 -11.13
N ASP A 56 -6.82 -8.31 -9.97
CA ASP A 56 -8.08 -7.58 -9.84
C ASP A 56 -7.92 -6.16 -10.39
N GLN A 57 -8.57 -5.87 -11.53
CA GLN A 57 -8.52 -4.58 -12.21
C GLN A 57 -9.12 -3.42 -11.40
N GLY A 58 -9.79 -3.70 -10.28
CA GLY A 58 -10.26 -2.68 -9.36
C GLY A 58 -9.13 -2.04 -8.52
N TYR A 59 -7.92 -2.60 -8.52
CA TYR A 59 -6.72 -1.92 -8.06
C TYR A 59 -6.11 -1.14 -9.23
N PHE A 60 -5.92 0.17 -9.03
CA PHE A 60 -5.23 0.99 -10.02
C PHE A 60 -3.71 0.87 -9.90
N MET A 61 -3.19 0.95 -8.67
CA MET A 61 -1.77 0.79 -8.38
C MET A 61 -1.59 0.40 -6.91
N TYR A 62 -0.62 -0.47 -6.67
CA TYR A 62 -0.29 -1.06 -5.37
C TYR A 62 -1.37 -2.01 -4.82
N GLY A 63 -0.94 -3.18 -4.36
CA GLY A 63 -1.79 -4.11 -3.62
C GLY A 63 -2.54 -5.11 -4.51
N GLU A 64 -2.49 -4.96 -5.83
CA GLU A 64 -2.98 -5.94 -6.79
C GLU A 64 -2.31 -7.31 -6.61
N GLU A 65 -0.99 -7.32 -6.41
CA GLU A 65 -0.20 -8.53 -6.21
C GLU A 65 -0.42 -9.13 -4.83
N MET A 66 -0.64 -8.29 -3.81
CA MET A 66 -0.97 -8.74 -2.45
C MET A 66 -2.34 -9.41 -2.43
N ASP A 67 -3.34 -8.82 -3.09
CA ASP A 67 -4.67 -9.42 -3.30
C ASP A 67 -4.57 -10.77 -4.00
N TRP A 68 -3.75 -10.86 -5.04
CA TRP A 68 -3.61 -12.07 -5.83
C TRP A 68 -2.93 -13.19 -5.06
N CYS A 69 -1.83 -12.88 -4.36
CA CYS A 69 -1.16 -13.81 -3.45
C CYS A 69 -2.11 -14.28 -2.35
N TYR A 70 -2.93 -13.38 -1.79
CA TYR A 70 -3.90 -13.74 -0.76
C TYR A 70 -4.98 -14.68 -1.29
N ARG A 71 -5.53 -14.43 -2.49
CA ARG A 71 -6.46 -15.36 -3.15
C ARG A 71 -5.82 -16.72 -3.42
N MET A 72 -4.58 -16.76 -3.88
CA MET A 72 -3.82 -18.00 -4.06
C MET A 72 -3.70 -18.79 -2.75
N LYS A 73 -3.36 -18.12 -1.65
CA LYS A 73 -3.29 -18.76 -0.32
C LYS A 73 -4.65 -19.30 0.14
N LEU A 74 -5.74 -18.56 -0.09
CA LEU A 74 -7.09 -19.04 0.24
C LEU A 74 -7.49 -20.28 -0.57
N ALA A 75 -6.97 -20.43 -1.79
CA ALA A 75 -7.12 -21.62 -2.63
C ALA A 75 -6.09 -22.72 -2.33
N GLY A 76 -5.28 -22.59 -1.27
CA GLY A 76 -4.31 -23.61 -0.85
C GLY A 76 -2.97 -23.57 -1.60
N TRP A 77 -2.75 -22.60 -2.48
CA TRP A 77 -1.46 -22.40 -3.14
C TRP A 77 -0.45 -21.72 -2.20
N LEU A 78 0.79 -22.17 -2.25
CA LEU A 78 1.89 -21.55 -1.51
C LEU A 78 2.48 -20.39 -2.30
N VAL A 79 2.78 -19.30 -1.61
CA VAL A 79 3.59 -18.19 -2.13
C VAL A 79 4.98 -18.29 -1.51
N TYR A 80 6.00 -18.32 -2.36
CA TYR A 80 7.39 -18.52 -1.95
C TYR A 80 8.28 -17.38 -2.42
N TYR A 81 9.16 -16.91 -1.54
CA TYR A 81 10.27 -16.04 -1.89
C TYR A 81 11.47 -16.90 -2.31
N LEU A 82 12.05 -16.61 -3.47
CA LEU A 82 13.20 -17.32 -4.05
C LEU A 82 14.37 -16.33 -4.25
N PRO A 83 15.32 -16.25 -3.31
CA PRO A 83 16.42 -15.27 -3.36
C PRO A 83 17.40 -15.51 -4.52
N GLU A 84 17.47 -16.72 -5.08
CA GLU A 84 18.32 -17.09 -6.20
C GLU A 84 17.85 -16.49 -7.54
N ALA A 85 16.56 -16.13 -7.64
CA ALA A 85 15.98 -15.49 -8.81
C ALA A 85 16.02 -13.96 -8.67
N THR A 86 17.14 -13.36 -9.05
CA THR A 86 17.36 -11.90 -8.92
C THR A 86 17.08 -11.16 -10.21
N VAL A 87 16.40 -10.02 -10.11
CA VAL A 87 16.27 -9.04 -11.21
C VAL A 87 16.53 -7.63 -10.68
N ILE A 88 16.98 -6.73 -11.57
CA ILE A 88 17.11 -5.30 -11.25
C ILE A 88 15.78 -4.62 -11.59
N HIS A 89 15.11 -4.07 -10.58
CA HIS A 89 13.89 -3.28 -10.75
C HIS A 89 14.17 -1.79 -10.51
N PHE A 90 14.07 -1.00 -11.57
CA PHE A 90 14.14 0.46 -11.49
C PHE A 90 12.81 1.00 -10.94
N GLY A 91 12.72 1.08 -9.61
CA GLY A 91 11.52 1.53 -8.93
C GLY A 91 11.19 3.01 -9.17
N GLY A 92 9.92 3.38 -8.98
CA GLY A 92 9.47 4.77 -8.97
C GLY A 92 9.07 5.35 -10.32
N GLY A 93 9.29 4.65 -11.45
CA GLY A 93 8.94 5.14 -12.79
C GLY A 93 7.47 5.59 -12.94
N SER A 94 6.53 4.93 -12.27
CA SER A 94 5.09 5.27 -12.34
C SER A 94 4.65 6.35 -11.36
N THR A 95 5.51 6.79 -10.43
CA THR A 95 5.14 7.66 -9.30
C THR A 95 6.12 8.79 -9.02
N THR A 96 7.02 9.05 -9.97
CA THR A 96 8.15 9.99 -9.90
C THR A 96 7.77 11.41 -9.50
N HIS A 97 6.53 11.86 -9.72
CA HIS A 97 6.19 13.28 -9.58
C HIS A 97 5.25 13.64 -8.43
N SER A 98 4.66 12.68 -7.69
CA SER A 98 3.74 13.02 -6.59
C SER A 98 3.75 12.04 -5.41
N LYS A 99 4.42 12.46 -4.31
CA LYS A 99 4.43 11.74 -3.03
C LYS A 99 3.03 11.57 -2.43
N HIS A 100 2.15 12.55 -2.63
CA HIS A 100 0.78 12.51 -2.10
C HIS A 100 -0.11 11.54 -2.88
N LEU A 101 0.09 11.45 -4.20
CA LEU A 101 -0.62 10.49 -5.05
C LEU A 101 -0.22 9.06 -4.73
N LYS A 102 1.08 8.82 -4.52
CA LYS A 102 1.58 7.53 -4.01
C LYS A 102 0.87 7.14 -2.71
N ARG A 103 0.78 8.07 -1.75
CA ARG A 103 0.10 7.85 -0.47
C ARG A 103 -1.38 7.54 -0.68
N TYR A 104 -2.07 8.31 -1.52
CA TYR A 104 -3.48 8.08 -1.84
C TYR A 104 -3.72 6.66 -2.35
N TYR A 105 -3.00 6.21 -3.37
CA TYR A 105 -3.20 4.88 -3.93
C TYR A 105 -2.85 3.76 -2.93
N LEU A 106 -1.77 3.89 -2.16
CA LEU A 106 -1.45 2.93 -1.10
C LEU A 106 -2.59 2.82 -0.06
N CYS A 107 -3.12 3.96 0.39
CA CYS A 107 -4.22 3.98 1.36
C CYS A 107 -5.52 3.42 0.76
N GLN A 108 -5.85 3.80 -0.48
CA GLN A 108 -7.03 3.33 -1.19
C GLN A 108 -6.98 1.80 -1.35
N SER A 109 -5.85 1.26 -1.81
CA SER A 109 -5.67 -0.18 -2.00
C SER A 109 -5.75 -0.95 -0.68
N LYS A 110 -5.20 -0.41 0.42
CA LYS A 110 -5.36 -1.01 1.76
C LYS A 110 -6.83 -1.07 2.20
N VAL A 111 -7.58 0.02 2.04
CA VAL A 111 -9.03 0.03 2.36
C VAL A 111 -9.79 -0.95 1.49
N ARG A 112 -9.49 -1.01 0.19
CA ARG A 112 -10.10 -1.98 -0.74
C ARG A 112 -9.84 -3.42 -0.31
N PHE A 113 -8.59 -3.77 0.00
CA PHE A 113 -8.21 -5.10 0.47
C PHE A 113 -8.99 -5.48 1.74
N PHE A 114 -9.07 -4.55 2.71
CA PHE A 114 -9.84 -4.77 3.94
C PHE A 114 -11.33 -4.96 3.68
N ARG A 115 -11.90 -4.20 2.74
CA ARG A 115 -13.31 -4.35 2.34
C ARG A 115 -13.59 -5.70 1.66
N LYS A 116 -12.61 -6.25 0.93
CA LYS A 116 -12.76 -7.49 0.17
C LYS A 116 -12.61 -8.74 1.05
N PHE A 117 -11.69 -8.72 2.02
CA PHE A 117 -11.32 -9.92 2.78
C PHE A 117 -11.62 -9.87 4.29
N TYR A 118 -11.98 -8.70 4.84
CA TYR A 118 -12.33 -8.55 6.25
C TYR A 118 -13.75 -7.97 6.39
N SER A 119 -14.29 -8.00 7.61
CA SER A 119 -15.63 -7.44 7.85
C SER A 119 -15.68 -5.94 7.60
N GLY A 120 -16.88 -5.44 7.26
CA GLY A 120 -17.10 -4.01 6.99
C GLY A 120 -16.62 -3.10 8.11
N LEU A 121 -16.77 -3.53 9.38
CA LEU A 121 -16.26 -2.78 10.54
C LEU A 121 -14.74 -2.60 10.49
N HIS A 122 -13.97 -3.65 10.16
CA HIS A 122 -12.52 -3.53 10.04
C HIS A 122 -12.11 -2.54 8.94
N SER A 123 -12.81 -2.56 7.81
CA SER A 123 -12.57 -1.60 6.72
C SER A 123 -12.89 -0.17 7.15
N LEU A 124 -13.99 0.04 7.88
CA LEU A 124 -14.38 1.36 8.38
C LEU A 124 -13.39 1.88 9.43
N CYS A 125 -12.98 1.03 10.38
CA CYS A 125 -11.96 1.39 11.37
C CYS A 125 -10.64 1.75 10.70
N LEU A 126 -10.17 0.96 9.73
CA LEU A 126 -8.94 1.26 9.00
C LEU A 126 -9.04 2.59 8.25
N GLN A 127 -10.14 2.82 7.54
CA GLN A 127 -10.37 4.09 6.83
C GLN A 127 -10.41 5.27 7.80
N GLY A 128 -11.05 5.11 8.96
CA GLY A 128 -11.06 6.11 10.03
C GLY A 128 -9.66 6.42 10.55
N ILE A 129 -8.85 5.40 10.84
CA ILE A 129 -7.45 5.56 11.30
C ILE A 129 -6.60 6.29 10.24
N ILE A 130 -6.71 5.91 8.96
CA ILE A 130 -5.96 6.55 7.87
C ILE A 130 -6.34 8.03 7.73
N THR A 131 -7.64 8.31 7.72
CA THR A 131 -8.17 9.66 7.56
C THR A 131 -7.79 10.54 8.75
N LEU A 132 -7.98 10.06 9.98
CA LEU A 132 -7.61 10.79 11.20
C LEU A 132 -6.10 11.06 11.23
N SER A 133 -5.27 10.07 10.94
CA SER A 133 -3.82 10.25 10.83
C SER A 133 -3.44 11.28 9.78
N GLY A 134 -4.10 11.27 8.61
CA GLY A 134 -3.92 12.27 7.56
C GLY A 134 -4.30 13.68 8.01
N LEU A 135 -5.42 13.85 8.71
CA LEU A 135 -5.87 15.14 9.23
C LEU A 135 -4.94 15.67 10.33
N LEU A 136 -4.49 14.83 11.25
CA LEU A 136 -3.51 15.21 12.27
C LEU A 136 -2.18 15.65 11.63
N ARG A 137 -1.73 14.96 10.58
CA ARG A 137 -0.55 15.38 9.79
C ARG A 137 -0.81 16.72 9.09
N ALA A 138 -1.99 16.92 8.52
CA ALA A 138 -2.35 18.19 7.89
C ALA A 138 -2.27 19.35 8.89
N ILE A 139 -2.81 19.18 10.11
CA ILE A 139 -2.72 20.18 11.19
C ILE A 139 -1.27 20.41 11.59
N TYR A 140 -0.49 19.34 11.80
CA TYR A 140 0.93 19.45 12.15
C TYR A 140 1.73 20.24 11.09
N TRP A 141 1.49 19.99 9.81
CA TRP A 141 2.13 20.74 8.72
C TRP A 141 1.52 22.13 8.51
N PHE A 142 0.29 22.38 8.95
CA PHE A 142 -0.32 23.70 8.86
C PHE A 142 0.33 24.69 9.84
N LEU A 143 0.71 24.25 11.05
CA LEU A 143 1.28 25.14 12.07
C LEU A 143 2.58 25.87 11.61
N PRO A 144 3.55 25.22 10.94
CA PRO A 144 4.74 25.90 10.38
C PRO A 144 4.47 26.60 9.04
N SER A 145 3.29 26.44 8.44
CA SER A 145 3.01 26.87 7.06
C SER A 145 2.84 28.38 6.89
N LEU A 146 2.65 29.09 7.99
CA LEU A 146 2.70 30.55 8.06
C LEU A 146 4.07 31.12 7.60
N CYS A 147 5.10 30.26 7.47
CA CYS A 147 6.46 30.64 7.07
C CYS A 147 6.95 30.06 5.72
N GLY A 148 6.06 29.52 4.85
CA GLY A 148 6.34 29.45 3.40
C GLY A 148 6.62 28.09 2.73
N ALA A 149 6.66 26.96 3.44
CA ALA A 149 6.81 25.63 2.79
C ALA A 149 5.81 24.55 3.26
N ALA A 150 5.30 24.67 4.49
CA ALA A 150 4.47 23.62 5.06
C ALA A 150 3.00 23.64 4.55
N SER A 151 2.60 24.68 3.80
CA SER A 151 1.24 24.84 3.25
C SER A 151 0.94 23.81 2.16
N VAL A 152 1.93 23.49 1.31
CA VAL A 152 1.78 22.48 0.25
C VAL A 152 1.62 21.09 0.85
N GLN A 153 2.37 20.77 1.92
CA GLN A 153 2.28 19.47 2.57
C GLN A 153 0.94 19.31 3.31
N ALA A 154 0.48 20.35 4.03
CA ALA A 154 -0.83 20.33 4.66
C ALA A 154 -1.97 20.13 3.64
N ARG A 155 -1.92 20.85 2.51
CA ARG A 155 -2.87 20.70 1.40
C ARG A 155 -2.86 19.28 0.84
N ASN A 156 -1.67 18.70 0.64
CA ASN A 156 -1.53 17.33 0.13
C ASN A 156 -2.15 16.29 1.07
N GLU A 157 -1.92 16.41 2.39
CA GLU A 157 -2.52 15.51 3.38
C GLU A 157 -4.04 15.64 3.42
N LEU A 158 -4.57 16.87 3.34
CA LEU A 158 -6.00 17.13 3.26
C LEU A 158 -6.62 16.52 2.00
N MET A 159 -5.99 16.72 0.84
CA MET A 159 -6.45 16.14 -0.43
C MET A 159 -6.52 14.60 -0.35
N VAL A 160 -5.49 13.94 0.19
CA VAL A 160 -5.51 12.48 0.36
C VAL A 160 -6.67 12.06 1.25
N SER A 161 -6.87 12.71 2.40
CA SER A 161 -7.97 12.40 3.32
C SER A 161 -9.34 12.61 2.67
N LEU A 162 -9.55 13.74 1.98
CA LEU A 162 -10.80 14.04 1.28
C LEU A 162 -11.11 13.03 0.18
N CYS A 163 -10.13 12.70 -0.67
CA CYS A 163 -10.29 11.69 -1.73
C CYS A 163 -10.56 10.28 -1.18
N LEU A 164 -10.03 9.95 -0.01
CA LEU A 164 -10.33 8.68 0.65
C LEU A 164 -11.76 8.62 1.21
N ILE A 165 -12.28 9.74 1.72
CA ILE A 165 -13.67 9.84 2.23
C ILE A 165 -14.66 9.83 1.07
N SER A 166 -14.42 10.67 0.05
CA SER A 166 -15.33 10.82 -1.09
C SER A 166 -15.32 9.60 -2.02
N GLY A 167 -14.25 8.80 -1.98
CA GLY A 167 -14.03 7.72 -2.94
C GLY A 167 -13.69 8.21 -4.35
N GLN A 168 -13.53 9.53 -4.53
CA GLN A 168 -13.26 10.17 -5.81
C GLN A 168 -11.84 10.73 -5.80
N TYR A 169 -11.02 10.24 -6.72
CA TYR A 169 -9.78 10.89 -7.13
C TYR A 169 -9.85 11.10 -8.63
N ASP A 170 -9.80 12.36 -9.05
CA ASP A 170 -9.90 12.71 -10.46
C ASP A 170 -8.67 12.20 -11.21
N ARG A 171 -8.91 11.19 -12.06
CA ARG A 171 -7.90 10.52 -12.88
C ARG A 171 -7.46 11.37 -14.07
N SER A 172 -8.15 12.50 -14.34
CA SER A 172 -7.90 13.38 -15.49
C SER A 172 -6.58 14.17 -15.39
N SER A 173 -6.00 14.31 -14.19
CA SER A 173 -4.73 15.01 -13.96
C SER A 173 -3.48 14.28 -14.50
N LYS A 174 -3.66 13.18 -15.22
CA LYS A 174 -2.60 12.37 -15.86
C LYS A 174 -2.04 12.93 -17.18
N GLN A 175 -2.35 14.18 -17.56
CA GLN A 175 -1.86 14.72 -18.83
C GLN A 175 -0.36 15.07 -18.86
N ASP A 176 0.37 14.98 -17.74
CA ASP A 176 1.81 15.25 -17.69
C ASP A 176 2.63 14.03 -17.21
N VAL A 177 2.60 12.94 -18.00
CA VAL A 177 3.59 11.84 -17.93
C VAL A 177 4.23 11.66 -19.30
#